data_AF-A0A961GI55-F1
#
_entry.id   AF-A0A961GI55-F1
#
_cell.length_a   1.000
_cell.length_b   1.000
_cell.length_c   1.000
_cell.angle_alpha   90.00
_cell.angle_beta   90.00
_cell.angle_gamma   90.00
#
_symmetry.space_group_name_H-M   'P 1'
#
loop_
_entity.id
_entity.type
_entity.pdbx_description
1 polymer ?
#
loop_
_entity_poly.entity_id
_entity_poly.type
_entity_poly.pdbx_seq_one_letter_code
_entity_poly.pdbx_strand_id
1 'polypeptide(L)'
;MDVKSLLGDEAEALLSHETKTIPKAGLELPGPDFLERVFLDTNRNPQVLRNLAALYGHGRLADTGYVSILPVDQGIEHSAAASFAPNPKYFDPKNIVELAIEGGCNAVASTFGVLAACSRRYAHRIPFIVKINHNELLTYPNTFDQIMFGSVREAYDLGAAGVGATIYFGSEESGRQIQEVADAFEEAHSLGMFTV
;
A
#
# COMPACT_ATOMS: atom_id res chain seq x y z
N MET A 1 -15.81 -27.22 -1.46
CA MET A 1 -17.01 -26.38 -1.62
C MET A 1 -17.29 -26.27 -3.10
N ASP A 2 -18.49 -26.65 -3.55
CA ASP A 2 -18.89 -26.49 -4.95
C ASP A 2 -19.51 -25.10 -5.13
N VAL A 3 -18.83 -24.23 -5.87
CA VAL A 3 -19.26 -22.83 -6.09
C VAL A 3 -20.63 -22.78 -6.76
N LYS A 4 -20.96 -23.73 -7.65
CA LYS A 4 -22.27 -23.79 -8.30
C LYS A 4 -23.38 -24.07 -7.29
N SER A 5 -23.14 -24.98 -6.35
CA SER A 5 -24.10 -25.28 -5.28
C SER A 5 -24.37 -24.10 -4.34
N LEU A 6 -23.38 -23.23 -4.12
CA LEU A 6 -23.54 -22.02 -3.29
C LEU A 6 -24.33 -20.93 -4.00
N LEU A 7 -24.19 -20.83 -5.32
CA LEU A 7 -24.85 -19.82 -6.15
C LEU A 7 -26.25 -20.24 -6.61
N GLY A 8 -26.57 -21.54 -6.57
CA GLY A 8 -27.90 -22.07 -6.89
C GLY A 8 -28.37 -21.63 -8.28
N ASP A 9 -29.56 -21.03 -8.34
CA ASP A 9 -30.19 -20.61 -9.60
C ASP A 9 -29.46 -19.45 -10.29
N GLU A 10 -28.64 -18.68 -9.56
CA GLU A 10 -27.83 -17.59 -10.13
C GLU A 10 -26.51 -18.10 -10.74
N ALA A 11 -26.15 -19.36 -10.51
CA ALA A 11 -24.85 -19.90 -10.90
C ALA A 11 -24.58 -19.74 -12.40
N GLU A 12 -25.56 -20.03 -13.24
CA GLU A 12 -25.41 -19.87 -14.70
C GLU A 12 -25.23 -18.39 -15.05
N ALA A 13 -26.14 -17.53 -14.58
CA ALA A 13 -26.12 -16.11 -14.89
C ALA A 13 -24.82 -15.41 -14.45
N LEU A 14 -24.23 -15.78 -13.32
CA LEU A 14 -23.01 -15.16 -12.79
C LEU A 14 -21.74 -15.77 -13.37
N LEU A 15 -21.66 -17.09 -13.52
CA LEU A 15 -20.43 -17.77 -13.93
C LEU A 15 -20.23 -17.75 -15.45
N SER A 16 -21.30 -17.65 -16.25
CA SER A 16 -21.20 -17.52 -17.71
C SER A 16 -21.35 -16.07 -18.20
N HIS A 17 -21.48 -15.09 -17.30
CA HIS A 17 -21.53 -13.69 -17.68
C HIS A 17 -20.24 -13.25 -18.38
N GLU A 18 -20.37 -12.79 -19.61
CA GLU A 18 -19.34 -12.04 -20.31
C GLU A 18 -19.84 -10.62 -20.55
N THR A 19 -19.14 -9.63 -20.00
CA THR A 19 -19.47 -8.22 -20.23
C THR A 19 -19.22 -7.86 -21.69
N LYS A 20 -20.26 -7.35 -22.36
CA LYS A 20 -20.16 -6.81 -23.73
C LYS A 20 -19.88 -5.31 -23.75
N THR A 21 -19.84 -4.68 -22.59
CA THR A 21 -19.69 -3.22 -22.46
C THR A 21 -18.23 -2.79 -22.55
N ILE A 22 -17.32 -3.55 -21.93
CA ILE A 22 -15.88 -3.23 -21.92
C ILE A 22 -15.13 -4.45 -22.47
N PRO A 23 -14.48 -4.35 -23.64
CA PRO A 23 -13.73 -5.46 -24.20
C PRO A 23 -12.48 -5.76 -23.36
N LYS A 24 -12.21 -7.04 -23.11
CA LYS A 24 -11.03 -7.50 -22.36
C LYS A 24 -9.71 -6.98 -22.94
N ALA A 25 -9.65 -6.79 -24.26
CA ALA A 25 -8.47 -6.27 -24.96
C ALA A 25 -8.12 -4.80 -24.61
N GLY A 26 -9.04 -4.05 -24.00
CA GLY A 26 -8.78 -2.70 -23.52
C GLY A 26 -8.29 -2.61 -22.08
N LEU A 27 -8.02 -3.75 -21.43
CA LEU A 27 -7.55 -3.80 -20.05
C LEU A 27 -6.02 -3.92 -19.99
N GLU A 28 -5.38 -3.06 -19.21
CA GLU A 28 -3.97 -3.22 -18.84
C GLU A 28 -3.86 -4.23 -17.69
N LEU A 29 -3.67 -5.50 -18.04
CA LEU A 29 -3.59 -6.59 -17.05
C LEU A 29 -2.16 -6.74 -16.48
N PRO A 30 -2.01 -7.21 -15.23
CA PRO A 30 -0.73 -7.62 -14.66
C PRO A 30 0.00 -8.62 -15.57
N GLY A 31 1.30 -8.40 -15.74
CA GLY A 31 2.18 -9.30 -16.47
C GLY A 31 3.66 -9.00 -16.19
N PRO A 32 4.58 -9.86 -16.64
CA PRO A 32 6.03 -9.64 -16.47
C PRO A 32 6.54 -8.34 -17.11
N ASP A 33 5.79 -7.79 -18.07
CA ASP A 33 6.08 -6.55 -18.79
C ASP A 33 5.32 -5.33 -18.23
N PHE A 34 4.64 -5.46 -17.09
CA PHE A 34 3.70 -4.44 -16.61
C PHE A 34 4.38 -3.09 -16.37
N LEU A 35 5.60 -3.08 -15.84
CA LEU A 35 6.34 -1.85 -15.59
C LEU A 35 6.62 -1.11 -16.90
N GLU A 36 7.15 -1.82 -17.89
CA GLU A 36 7.49 -1.29 -19.20
C GLU A 36 6.23 -0.85 -19.98
N ARG A 37 5.19 -1.67 -19.97
CA ARG A 37 3.97 -1.41 -20.73
C ARG A 37 3.14 -0.27 -20.15
N VAL A 38 3.08 -0.13 -18.81
CA VAL A 38 2.15 0.81 -18.15
C VAL A 38 2.84 2.07 -17.66
N PHE A 39 4.08 1.98 -17.15
CA PHE A 39 4.72 3.13 -16.49
C PHE A 39 5.77 3.84 -17.34
N LEU A 40 6.33 3.20 -18.38
CA LEU A 40 7.43 3.78 -19.17
C LEU A 40 7.05 5.10 -19.85
N ASP A 41 5.81 5.19 -20.35
CA ASP A 41 5.30 6.36 -21.07
C ASP A 41 4.68 7.42 -20.16
N THR A 42 4.83 7.28 -18.84
CA THR A 42 4.30 8.23 -17.85
C THR A 42 5.32 9.31 -17.48
N ASN A 43 4.89 10.28 -16.67
CA ASN A 43 5.79 11.29 -16.09
C ASN A 43 6.58 10.79 -14.87
N ARG A 44 6.56 9.48 -14.57
CA ARG A 44 7.34 8.90 -13.47
C ARG A 44 8.82 9.01 -13.82
N ASN A 45 9.56 9.76 -13.00
CA ASN A 45 10.98 9.92 -13.24
C ASN A 45 11.73 8.58 -13.06
N PRO A 46 12.98 8.47 -13.55
CA PRO A 46 13.73 7.22 -13.48
C PRO A 46 13.90 6.67 -12.06
N GLN A 47 13.92 7.53 -11.03
CA GLN A 47 14.04 7.07 -9.64
C GLN A 47 12.77 6.35 -9.18
N VAL A 48 11.60 6.90 -9.52
CA VAL A 48 10.32 6.24 -9.26
C VAL A 48 10.24 4.91 -10.00
N LEU A 49 10.66 4.85 -11.26
CA LEU A 49 10.71 3.60 -12.02
C LEU A 49 11.64 2.56 -11.39
N ARG A 50 12.78 2.97 -10.80
CA ARG A 50 13.67 2.05 -10.06
C ARG A 50 13.02 1.49 -8.81
N ASN A 51 12.30 2.31 -8.04
CA ASN A 51 11.59 1.84 -6.86
C ASN A 51 10.37 0.98 -7.22
N LEU A 52 9.67 1.28 -8.31
CA LEU A 52 8.63 0.40 -8.85
C LEU A 52 9.21 -0.93 -9.33
N ALA A 53 10.35 -0.93 -10.02
CA ALA A 53 11.05 -2.17 -10.40
C ALA A 53 11.44 -3.00 -9.16
N ALA A 54 11.93 -2.34 -8.11
CA ALA A 54 12.22 -3.01 -6.84
C ALA A 54 10.96 -3.63 -6.20
N LEU A 55 9.81 -2.96 -6.29
CA LEU A 55 8.53 -3.50 -5.82
C LEU A 55 8.08 -4.71 -6.65
N TYR A 56 8.02 -4.58 -7.98
CA TYR A 56 7.54 -5.64 -8.87
C TYR A 56 8.49 -6.83 -8.98
N GLY A 57 9.79 -6.64 -8.73
CA GLY A 57 10.81 -7.69 -8.76
C GLY A 57 11.10 -8.35 -7.41
N HIS A 58 10.37 -7.99 -6.33
CA HIS A 58 10.60 -8.56 -4.99
C HIS A 58 9.52 -9.58 -4.58
N GLY A 59 9.89 -10.50 -3.69
CA GLY A 59 8.97 -11.45 -3.09
C GLY A 59 8.52 -12.57 -4.03
N ARG A 60 7.50 -13.32 -3.61
CA ARG A 60 7.01 -14.53 -4.30
C ARG A 60 6.30 -14.24 -5.62
N LEU A 61 5.84 -13.00 -5.81
CA LEU A 61 5.13 -12.54 -7.01
C LEU A 61 6.06 -11.73 -7.92
N ALA A 62 7.38 -11.76 -7.68
CA ALA A 62 8.37 -11.11 -8.51
C ALA A 62 8.14 -11.41 -10.00
N ASP A 63 8.19 -10.37 -10.84
CA ASP A 63 8.10 -10.45 -12.30
C ASP A 63 6.80 -11.07 -12.83
N THR A 64 5.75 -11.15 -12.01
CA THR A 64 4.41 -11.60 -12.45
C THR A 64 3.49 -10.44 -12.85
N GLY A 65 3.88 -9.20 -12.50
CA GLY A 65 3.04 -8.01 -12.56
C GLY A 65 2.03 -7.88 -11.41
N TYR A 66 1.88 -8.91 -10.57
CA TYR A 66 1.09 -8.83 -9.34
C TYR A 66 1.97 -8.38 -8.18
N VAL A 67 1.37 -7.65 -7.23
CA VAL A 67 2.04 -7.22 -6.00
C VAL A 67 1.27 -7.71 -4.78
N SER A 68 2.01 -8.19 -3.78
CA SER A 68 1.51 -8.52 -2.45
C SER A 68 2.19 -7.60 -1.44
N ILE A 69 1.40 -6.72 -0.83
CA ILE A 69 1.88 -5.80 0.21
C ILE A 69 1.31 -6.32 1.54
N LEU A 70 2.12 -6.31 2.61
CA LEU A 70 1.63 -6.53 3.96
C LEU A 70 1.35 -5.16 4.64
N PRO A 71 0.09 -4.70 4.73
CA PRO A 71 -0.26 -3.46 5.40
C PRO A 71 -0.49 -3.69 6.89
N VAL A 72 0.30 -3.03 7.75
CA VAL A 72 0.15 -3.04 9.21
C VAL A 72 0.39 -1.64 9.77
N ASP A 73 -0.58 -0.74 9.56
CA ASP A 73 -0.66 0.60 10.15
C ASP A 73 -1.70 0.70 11.28
N GLN A 74 -2.48 -0.38 11.48
CA GLN A 74 -3.54 -0.50 12.48
C GLN A 74 -3.14 -0.21 13.93
N GLY A 75 -1.85 -0.30 14.25
CA GLY A 75 -1.35 0.04 15.58
C GLY A 75 -1.64 1.49 15.98
N ILE A 76 -1.78 2.39 14.99
CA ILE A 76 -2.32 3.74 15.21
C ILE A 76 -3.85 3.75 14.95
N GLU A 77 -4.38 3.01 13.96
CA GLU A 77 -5.82 3.11 13.56
C GLU A 77 -6.78 2.50 14.57
N HIS A 78 -6.27 1.62 15.43
CA HIS A 78 -7.07 0.89 16.41
C HIS A 78 -6.39 0.80 17.78
N SER A 79 -5.24 1.46 17.97
CA SER A 79 -4.30 1.28 19.10
C SER A 79 -3.53 -0.04 19.10
N ALA A 80 -2.28 0.01 19.55
CA ALA A 80 -1.39 -1.15 19.64
C ALA A 80 -1.98 -2.29 20.51
N ALA A 81 -2.70 -1.95 21.58
CA ALA A 81 -3.32 -2.94 22.44
C ALA A 81 -4.41 -3.74 21.71
N ALA A 82 -5.29 -3.07 20.97
CA ALA A 82 -6.33 -3.77 20.23
C ALA A 82 -5.75 -4.63 19.10
N SER A 83 -4.73 -4.13 18.39
CA SER A 83 -4.15 -4.82 17.23
C SER A 83 -3.22 -5.98 17.61
N PHE A 84 -2.42 -5.83 18.68
CA PHE A 84 -1.30 -6.75 18.95
C PHE A 84 -1.44 -7.56 20.24
N ALA A 85 -2.41 -7.28 21.12
CA ALA A 85 -2.64 -8.10 22.30
C ALA A 85 -2.93 -9.60 21.99
N PRO A 86 -3.64 -9.97 20.89
CA PRO A 86 -3.84 -11.37 20.55
C PRO A 86 -2.54 -12.12 20.24
N ASN A 87 -1.49 -11.41 19.79
CA ASN A 87 -0.18 -11.97 19.56
C ASN A 87 0.94 -10.98 19.94
N PRO A 88 1.37 -10.99 21.22
CA PRO A 88 2.23 -9.94 21.77
C PRO A 88 3.58 -9.75 21.10
N LYS A 89 4.05 -10.71 20.29
CA LYS A 89 5.31 -10.54 19.54
C LYS A 89 5.24 -9.33 18.59
N TYR A 90 4.06 -8.98 18.07
CA TYR A 90 3.91 -7.87 17.13
C TYR A 90 3.90 -6.48 17.79
N PHE A 91 4.05 -6.39 19.12
CA PHE A 91 4.46 -5.14 19.75
C PHE A 91 5.89 -4.73 19.38
N ASP A 92 6.75 -5.68 18.98
CA ASP A 92 8.05 -5.37 18.37
C ASP A 92 7.88 -5.16 16.85
N PRO A 93 8.10 -3.93 16.33
CA PRO A 93 8.01 -3.59 14.91
C PRO A 93 8.77 -4.53 13.99
N LYS A 94 9.89 -5.10 14.45
CA LYS A 94 10.73 -6.03 13.68
C LYS A 94 9.93 -7.22 13.17
N ASN A 95 9.01 -7.75 14.00
CA ASN A 95 8.24 -8.95 13.67
C ASN A 95 7.24 -8.71 12.54
N ILE A 96 6.80 -7.47 12.34
CA ILE A 96 5.94 -7.09 11.20
C ILE A 96 6.73 -7.22 9.89
N VAL A 97 7.95 -6.69 9.86
CA VAL A 97 8.81 -6.75 8.67
C VAL A 97 9.29 -8.17 8.40
N GLU A 98 9.65 -8.93 9.44
CA GLU A 98 10.02 -10.34 9.29
C GLU A 98 8.87 -11.18 8.75
N LEU A 99 7.63 -10.93 9.21
CA LEU A 99 6.45 -11.58 8.66
C LEU A 99 6.27 -11.27 7.16
N ALA A 100 6.48 -10.03 6.72
CA ALA A 100 6.37 -9.67 5.30
C ALA A 100 7.40 -10.42 4.45
N ILE A 101 8.64 -10.50 4.93
CA ILE A 101 9.72 -11.22 4.25
C ILE A 101 9.43 -12.74 4.21
N GLU A 102 9.04 -13.32 5.33
CA GLU A 102 8.70 -14.76 5.43
C GLU A 102 7.47 -15.11 4.58
N GLY A 103 6.49 -14.21 4.50
CA GLY A 103 5.32 -14.34 3.65
C GLY A 103 5.62 -14.17 2.15
N GLY A 104 6.84 -13.78 1.79
CA GLY A 104 7.24 -13.48 0.42
C GLY A 104 6.48 -12.30 -0.18
N CYS A 105 6.15 -11.29 0.62
CA CYS A 105 5.53 -10.07 0.14
C CYS A 105 6.51 -9.26 -0.73
N ASN A 106 5.97 -8.49 -1.68
CA ASN A 106 6.71 -7.51 -2.47
C ASN A 106 7.12 -6.29 -1.64
N ALA A 107 6.33 -5.92 -0.63
CA ALA A 107 6.60 -4.79 0.24
C ALA A 107 5.89 -4.92 1.59
N VAL A 108 6.33 -4.11 2.55
CA VAL A 108 5.64 -3.89 3.84
C VAL A 108 5.19 -2.44 3.92
N ALA A 109 3.93 -2.22 4.29
CA ALA A 109 3.36 -0.90 4.50
C ALA A 109 3.04 -0.69 5.98
N SER A 110 3.55 0.39 6.57
CA SER A 110 3.29 0.71 7.99
C SER A 110 3.60 2.18 8.30
N THR A 111 3.42 2.58 9.56
CA THR A 111 3.61 3.95 10.03
C THR A 111 5.09 4.29 10.21
N PHE A 112 5.40 5.59 10.28
CA PHE A 112 6.77 6.09 10.49
C PHE A 112 7.47 5.40 11.67
N GLY A 113 6.83 5.33 12.84
CA GLY A 113 7.46 4.76 14.03
C GLY A 113 7.85 3.29 13.88
N VAL A 114 6.98 2.48 13.26
CA VAL A 114 7.22 1.04 13.05
C VAL A 114 8.39 0.83 12.09
N LEU A 115 8.36 1.51 10.92
CA LEU A 115 9.40 1.33 9.91
C LEU A 115 10.73 1.98 10.32
N ALA A 116 10.70 3.16 10.96
CA ALA A 116 11.91 3.83 11.44
C ALA A 116 12.65 3.03 12.51
N ALA A 117 11.93 2.30 13.37
CA ALA A 117 12.53 1.46 14.41
C ALA A 117 13.43 0.33 13.84
N CYS A 118 13.24 -0.05 12.58
CA CYS A 118 13.94 -1.17 11.97
C CYS A 118 14.53 -0.88 10.57
N SER A 119 14.48 0.37 10.12
CA SER A 119 14.81 0.79 8.75
C SER A 119 16.22 0.39 8.31
N ARG A 120 17.25 0.72 9.10
CA ARG A 120 18.65 0.38 8.81
C ARG A 120 18.88 -1.12 8.60
N ARG A 121 18.05 -1.96 9.23
CA ARG A 121 18.17 -3.42 9.13
C ARG A 121 17.47 -3.97 7.88
N TYR A 122 16.37 -3.37 7.43
CA TYR A 122 15.48 -4.02 6.45
C TYR A 122 15.13 -3.19 5.21
N ALA A 123 15.29 -1.87 5.19
CA ALA A 123 14.89 -1.04 4.04
C ALA A 123 15.60 -1.43 2.73
N HIS A 124 16.81 -2.00 2.82
CA HIS A 124 17.58 -2.54 1.69
C HIS A 124 17.26 -4.01 1.36
N ARG A 125 16.32 -4.64 2.08
CA ARG A 125 15.98 -6.06 1.96
C ARG A 125 14.56 -6.28 1.46
N ILE A 126 13.65 -5.39 1.79
CA ILE A 126 12.25 -5.38 1.34
C ILE A 126 11.81 -3.92 1.15
N PRO A 127 11.12 -3.59 0.04
CA PRO A 127 10.54 -2.27 -0.16
C PRO A 127 9.63 -1.85 1.00
N PHE A 128 9.89 -0.65 1.53
CA PHE A 128 9.09 -0.02 2.56
C PHE A 128 8.11 0.97 1.93
N ILE A 129 6.86 0.93 2.39
CA ILE A 129 5.81 1.90 2.05
C ILE A 129 5.38 2.59 3.33
N VAL A 130 5.74 3.88 3.48
CA VAL A 130 5.40 4.62 4.70
C VAL A 130 4.02 5.23 4.56
N LYS A 131 3.09 4.87 5.45
CA LYS A 131 1.79 5.55 5.57
C LYS A 131 2.02 6.95 6.14
N ILE A 132 1.60 8.01 5.44
CA ILE A 132 1.95 9.40 5.80
C ILE A 132 0.81 10.21 6.46
N ASN A 133 -0.43 9.74 6.34
CA ASN A 133 -1.59 10.32 7.01
C ASN A 133 -2.39 9.27 7.77
N HIS A 134 -3.22 9.71 8.72
CA HIS A 134 -3.99 8.84 9.58
C HIS A 134 -5.16 9.62 10.23
N ASN A 135 -6.22 8.95 10.69
CA ASN A 135 -7.25 9.54 11.56
C ASN A 135 -6.89 9.55 13.06
N GLU A 136 -7.10 10.64 13.78
CA GLU A 136 -6.79 10.68 15.22
C GLU A 136 -7.87 9.95 16.06
N LEU A 137 -7.45 9.07 16.97
CA LEU A 137 -8.33 8.31 17.88
C LEU A 137 -8.35 8.83 19.33
N LEU A 138 -7.51 9.80 19.67
CA LEU A 138 -7.37 10.34 21.03
C LEU A 138 -8.41 11.43 21.37
N THR A 139 -9.43 11.62 20.52
CA THR A 139 -10.50 12.60 20.71
C THR A 139 -11.86 11.90 20.95
N TYR A 140 -12.69 12.45 21.84
CA TYR A 140 -14.07 11.98 22.06
C TYR A 140 -15.10 13.10 21.81
N PRO A 141 -16.12 12.89 20.95
CA PRO A 141 -16.33 11.69 20.13
C PRO A 141 -15.22 11.52 19.08
N ASN A 142 -15.01 10.28 18.62
CA ASN A 142 -13.99 9.99 17.62
C ASN A 142 -14.24 10.81 16.35
N THR A 143 -13.15 11.29 15.74
CA THR A 143 -13.17 11.90 14.42
C THR A 143 -12.53 10.93 13.42
N PHE A 144 -12.93 11.04 12.16
CA PHE A 144 -12.40 10.20 11.07
C PHE A 144 -11.61 11.03 10.06
N ASP A 145 -11.21 12.24 10.45
CA ASP A 145 -10.51 13.14 9.56
C ASP A 145 -9.05 12.68 9.38
N GLN A 146 -8.62 12.50 8.13
CA GLN A 146 -7.25 12.12 7.82
C GLN A 146 -6.35 13.36 7.91
N ILE A 147 -5.32 13.26 8.73
CA ILE A 147 -4.32 14.31 8.93
C ILE A 147 -2.94 13.77 8.61
N MET A 148 -2.08 14.61 8.04
CA MET A 148 -0.67 14.28 7.86
C MET A 148 0.01 14.14 9.23
N PHE A 149 0.72 13.04 9.45
CA PHE A 149 1.38 12.76 10.74
C PHE A 149 2.91 12.61 10.63
N GLY A 150 3.46 12.82 9.44
CA GLY A 150 4.88 12.93 9.20
C GLY A 150 5.15 13.49 7.82
N SER A 151 6.43 13.67 7.48
CA SER A 151 6.83 14.25 6.20
C SER A 151 7.27 13.19 5.20
N VAL A 152 7.09 13.49 3.92
CA VAL A 152 7.64 12.68 2.83
C VAL A 152 9.16 12.59 2.93
N ARG A 153 9.80 13.69 3.35
CA ARG A 153 11.25 13.72 3.57
C ARG A 153 11.73 12.70 4.61
N GLU A 154 11.02 12.54 5.72
CA GLU A 154 11.36 11.52 6.73
C GLU A 154 11.21 10.10 6.19
N ALA A 155 10.19 9.85 5.36
CA ALA A 155 10.02 8.55 4.69
C ALA A 155 11.20 8.27 3.74
N TYR A 156 11.65 9.28 3.01
CA TYR A 156 12.84 9.18 2.17
C TYR A 156 14.10 8.90 3.01
N ASP A 157 14.33 9.65 4.09
CA ASP A 157 15.55 9.56 4.89
C ASP A 157 15.67 8.20 5.63
N LEU A 158 14.56 7.49 5.89
CA LEU A 158 14.58 6.11 6.41
C LEU A 158 14.76 5.03 5.32
N GLY A 159 14.80 5.43 4.05
CA GLY A 159 15.00 4.53 2.90
C GLY A 159 13.71 3.89 2.36
N ALA A 160 12.57 4.57 2.47
CA ALA A 160 11.33 4.09 1.88
C ALA A 160 11.42 4.03 0.34
N ALA A 161 10.82 3.00 -0.24
CA ALA A 161 10.66 2.89 -1.69
C ALA A 161 9.38 3.62 -2.16
N GLY A 162 8.40 3.74 -1.27
CA GLY A 162 7.14 4.42 -1.53
C GLY A 162 6.53 5.05 -0.28
N VAL A 163 5.51 5.86 -0.50
CA VAL A 163 4.61 6.37 0.56
C VAL A 163 3.17 5.99 0.24
N GLY A 164 2.34 5.89 1.27
CA GLY A 164 0.91 5.61 1.13
C GLY A 164 0.05 6.65 1.86
N ALA A 165 -1.12 6.97 1.33
CA ALA A 165 -2.06 7.89 1.97
C ALA A 165 -3.53 7.45 1.81
N THR A 166 -4.38 7.88 2.73
CA THR A 166 -5.82 7.64 2.70
C THR A 166 -6.55 8.94 2.41
N ILE A 167 -7.50 8.92 1.47
CA ILE A 167 -8.45 10.00 1.25
C ILE A 167 -9.85 9.43 1.44
N TYR A 168 -10.67 10.05 2.29
CA TYR A 168 -12.08 9.70 2.42
C TYR A 168 -12.93 10.56 1.49
N PHE A 169 -13.04 10.14 0.23
CA PHE A 169 -13.87 10.82 -0.77
C PHE A 169 -15.33 10.95 -0.30
N GLY A 170 -15.89 12.16 -0.44
CA GLY A 170 -17.26 12.47 -0.02
C GLY A 170 -17.41 12.90 1.44
N SER A 171 -16.34 12.86 2.25
CA SER A 171 -16.32 13.50 3.57
C SER A 171 -16.26 15.03 3.44
N GLU A 172 -16.69 15.75 4.49
CA GLU A 172 -16.60 17.21 4.59
C GLU A 172 -15.17 17.71 4.33
N GLU A 173 -14.18 16.98 4.85
CA GLU A 173 -12.75 17.31 4.77
C GLU A 173 -12.06 16.80 3.50
N SER A 174 -12.79 16.12 2.60
CA SER A 174 -12.19 15.47 1.42
C SER A 174 -11.43 16.45 0.51
N GLY A 175 -11.89 17.69 0.39
CA GLY A 175 -11.20 18.73 -0.37
C GLY A 175 -9.82 19.09 0.17
N ARG A 176 -9.67 19.14 1.50
CA ARG A 176 -8.37 19.37 2.18
C ARG A 176 -7.46 18.16 2.01
N GLN A 177 -7.97 16.95 2.26
CA GLN A 177 -7.21 15.71 2.14
C GLN A 177 -6.66 15.50 0.72
N ILE A 178 -7.44 15.81 -0.32
CA ILE A 178 -6.99 15.72 -1.72
C ILE A 178 -5.79 16.65 -1.98
N GLN A 179 -5.85 17.89 -1.50
CA GLN A 179 -4.77 18.87 -1.69
C GLN A 179 -3.50 18.44 -0.96
N GLU A 180 -3.62 18.06 0.33
CA GLU A 180 -2.47 17.63 1.12
C GLU A 180 -1.81 16.38 0.54
N VAL A 181 -2.60 15.39 0.11
CA VAL A 181 -2.07 14.16 -0.50
C VAL A 181 -1.44 14.45 -1.86
N ALA A 182 -2.02 15.36 -2.66
CA ALA A 182 -1.42 15.77 -3.93
C ALA A 182 -0.04 16.39 -3.73
N ASP A 183 0.10 17.34 -2.80
CA ASP A 183 1.37 17.99 -2.47
C ASP A 183 2.40 16.97 -1.98
N ALA A 184 1.99 16.05 -1.10
CA ALA A 184 2.86 15.00 -0.59
C ALA A 184 3.30 14.01 -1.69
N PHE A 185 2.40 13.64 -2.60
CA PHE A 185 2.73 12.72 -3.69
C PHE A 185 3.66 13.37 -4.71
N GLU A 186 3.51 14.67 -4.98
CA GLU A 186 4.46 15.43 -5.79
C GLU A 186 5.87 15.40 -5.17
N GLU A 187 5.98 15.70 -3.88
CA GLU A 187 7.27 15.62 -3.18
C GLU A 187 7.85 14.21 -3.23
N ALA A 188 7.02 13.17 -3.03
CA ALA A 188 7.46 11.78 -3.04
C ALA A 188 8.03 11.39 -4.40
N HIS A 189 7.34 11.76 -5.49
CA HIS A 189 7.86 11.55 -6.85
C HIS A 189 9.16 12.31 -7.07
N SER A 190 9.29 13.55 -6.59
CA SER A 190 10.53 14.34 -6.72
C SER A 190 11.74 13.67 -6.05
N LEU A 191 11.50 12.94 -4.95
CA LEU A 191 12.51 12.16 -4.21
C LEU A 191 12.66 10.73 -4.74
N GLY A 192 11.87 10.34 -5.74
CA GLY A 192 11.97 9.04 -6.40
C GLY A 192 11.13 7.93 -5.79
N MET A 193 10.25 8.21 -4.85
CA MET A 193 9.38 7.23 -4.22
C MET A 193 8.11 7.02 -5.05
N PHE A 194 7.58 5.80 -5.09
CA PHE A 194 6.24 5.57 -5.63
C PHE A 194 5.16 5.91 -4.58
N THR A 195 3.90 6.02 -5.01
CA THR A 195 2.79 6.45 -4.16
C THR A 195 1.64 5.47 -4.25
N VAL A 196 0.99 5.19 -3.10
CA VAL A 196 -0.14 4.26 -2.95
C VAL A 196 -1.34 4.96 -2.33
#